data_AF-G4YFT1-F1
#
_entry.id   AF-G4YFT1-F1
#
_cell.length_a   1.000
_cell.length_b   1.000
_cell.length_c   1.000
_cell.angle_alpha   90.00
_cell.angle_beta   90.00
_cell.angle_gamma   90.00
#
_symmetry.space_group_name_H-M   'P 1'
#
loop_
_entity.id
_entity.type
_entity.pdbx_description
1 polymer ?
#
loop_
_entity_poly.entity_id
_entity_poly.type
_entity_poly.pdbx_seq_one_letter_code
_entity_poly.pdbx_strand_id
1 'polypeptide(L)'
;MYSTDYRWRAVTLHYVYSVPCEIVGRVLAVSGRAVRRWYAQFKSTGHVLAKTPEERPVFLPAVVTYVSEYVKEHPCLYVEELLEEVKRRFPDQQKGLCNGVTRTSGYSHL
;
A
#
# COMPACT_ATOMS: atom_id res chain seq x y z
N MET A 1 -1.49 6.96 13.17
CA MET A 1 -1.24 5.52 13.43
C MET A 1 -0.16 5.38 14.48
N TYR A 2 -0.22 4.36 15.36
CA TYR A 2 0.86 4.07 16.33
C TYR A 2 2.12 3.55 15.62
N SER A 3 3.29 4.00 16.08
CA SER A 3 4.60 3.57 15.56
C SER A 3 4.82 2.06 15.77
N THR A 4 5.70 1.48 14.95
CA THR A 4 6.02 0.05 14.98
C THR A 4 6.61 -0.38 16.33
N ASP A 5 7.54 0.40 16.88
CA ASP A 5 8.12 0.18 18.21
C ASP A 5 7.05 0.13 19.30
N TYR A 6 6.04 0.99 19.19
CA TYR A 6 4.97 1.06 20.15
C TYR A 6 4.15 -0.23 20.21
N ARG A 7 3.87 -0.79 19.04
CA ARG A 7 3.13 -2.06 18.92
C ARG A 7 3.96 -3.23 19.40
N TRP A 8 5.27 -3.24 19.10
CA TRP A 8 6.18 -4.25 19.61
C TRP A 8 6.24 -4.23 21.13
N ARG A 9 6.39 -3.07 21.76
CA ARG A 9 6.36 -2.94 23.23
C ARG A 9 5.06 -3.46 23.82
N ALA A 10 3.91 -3.13 23.23
CA ALA A 10 2.60 -3.62 23.67
C ALA A 10 2.49 -5.15 23.58
N VAL A 11 2.93 -5.73 22.45
CA VAL A 11 2.91 -7.18 22.25
C VAL A 11 3.89 -7.89 23.17
N THR A 12 5.09 -7.35 23.40
CA THR A 12 6.08 -7.91 24.33
C THR A 12 5.54 -7.95 25.76
N LEU A 13 4.91 -6.87 26.24
CA LEU A 13 4.29 -6.84 27.57
C LEU A 13 3.19 -7.89 27.72
N HIS A 14 2.39 -8.09 26.68
CA HIS A 14 1.34 -9.10 26.72
C HIS A 14 1.88 -10.53 26.59
N TYR A 15 2.78 -10.78 25.63
CA TYR A 15 3.23 -12.12 25.26
C TYR A 15 4.32 -12.67 26.19
N VAL A 16 5.34 -11.87 26.49
CA VAL A 16 6.49 -12.30 27.31
C VAL A 16 6.15 -12.21 28.80
N TYR A 17 5.54 -11.10 29.21
CA TYR A 17 5.28 -10.83 30.61
C TYR A 17 3.86 -11.22 31.05
N SER A 18 3.05 -11.80 30.14
CA SER A 18 1.68 -12.25 30.43
C SER A 18 0.77 -11.17 31.02
N VAL A 19 1.04 -9.89 30.70
CA VAL A 19 0.24 -8.77 31.19
C VAL A 19 -1.09 -8.70 30.40
N PRO A 20 -2.25 -8.60 31.06
CA PRO A 20 -3.54 -8.47 30.38
C PRO A 20 -3.57 -7.27 29.41
N CYS A 21 -4.21 -7.44 28.25
CA CYS A 21 -4.30 -6.41 27.20
C CYS A 21 -4.91 -5.08 27.70
N GLU A 22 -5.80 -5.15 28.69
CA GLU A 22 -6.48 -4.02 29.32
C GLU A 22 -5.53 -3.21 30.21
N ILE A 23 -4.54 -3.88 30.82
CA ILE A 23 -3.51 -3.25 31.63
C ILE A 23 -2.45 -2.63 30.70
N VAL A 24 -1.99 -3.40 29.70
CA VAL A 24 -1.07 -2.87 28.67
C VAL A 24 -1.66 -1.64 27.99
N GLY A 25 -2.96 -1.68 27.65
CA GLY A 25 -3.67 -0.55 27.08
C GLY A 25 -3.66 0.69 27.99
N ARG A 26 -3.87 0.51 29.30
CA ARG A 26 -3.80 1.62 30.27
C ARG A 26 -2.38 2.20 30.39
N VAL A 27 -1.37 1.35 30.51
CA VAL A 27 0.05 1.77 30.63
C VAL A 27 0.51 2.51 29.38
N LEU A 28 0.11 2.03 28.20
CA LEU A 28 0.49 2.59 26.92
C LEU A 28 -0.58 3.53 26.35
N ALA A 29 -1.55 4.03 27.13
CA ALA A 29 -2.58 4.95 26.64
C ALA A 29 -3.24 4.53 25.29
N VAL A 30 -3.49 3.24 25.10
CA VAL A 30 -4.14 2.65 23.93
C VAL A 30 -5.32 1.77 24.33
N SER A 31 -6.28 1.61 23.43
CA SER A 31 -7.39 0.70 23.71
C SER A 31 -6.88 -0.74 23.84
N GLY A 32 -7.39 -1.50 24.82
CA GLY A 32 -7.09 -2.93 24.93
C GLY A 32 -7.46 -3.71 23.67
N ARG A 33 -8.49 -3.26 22.93
CA ARG A 33 -8.84 -3.79 21.60
C ARG A 33 -7.70 -3.67 20.60
N ALA A 34 -6.98 -2.55 20.60
CA ALA A 34 -5.82 -2.36 19.73
C ALA A 34 -4.69 -3.33 20.07
N VAL A 35 -4.41 -3.53 21.36
CA VAL A 35 -3.41 -4.51 21.84
C VAL A 35 -3.79 -5.93 21.43
N ARG A 36 -5.04 -6.34 21.64
CA ARG A 36 -5.54 -7.66 21.21
C ARG A 36 -5.40 -7.84 19.69
N ARG A 37 -5.72 -6.83 18.90
CA ARG A 37 -5.58 -6.87 17.44
C ARG A 37 -4.11 -7.03 17.02
N TRP A 38 -3.18 -6.29 17.62
CA TRP A 38 -1.75 -6.45 17.32
C TRP A 38 -1.21 -7.81 17.75
N TYR A 39 -1.66 -8.31 18.90
CA TYR A 39 -1.30 -9.65 19.35
C TYR A 39 -1.83 -10.75 18.42
N ALA A 40 -3.08 -10.64 17.96
CA ALA A 40 -3.65 -11.56 16.98
C ALA A 40 -2.87 -11.54 15.65
N GLN A 41 -2.49 -10.35 15.17
CA GLN A 41 -1.64 -10.20 13.99
C GLN A 41 -0.26 -10.86 14.20
N PHE A 42 0.37 -10.63 15.35
CA PHE A 42 1.64 -11.25 15.69
C PHE A 42 1.53 -12.77 15.73
N LYS A 43 0.45 -13.32 16.29
CA LYS A 43 0.20 -14.77 16.35
C LYS A 43 -0.01 -15.40 14.96
N SER A 44 -0.56 -14.66 14.00
CA SER A 44 -0.81 -15.18 12.66
C SER A 44 0.35 -14.98 11.69
N THR A 45 1.02 -13.82 11.72
CA THR A 45 2.06 -13.47 10.74
C THR A 45 3.46 -13.35 11.33
N GLY A 46 3.63 -13.49 12.65
CA GLY A 46 4.91 -13.24 13.34
C GLY A 46 5.31 -11.77 13.42
N HIS A 47 4.43 -10.84 13.02
CA HIS A 47 4.74 -9.41 12.94
C HIS A 47 3.57 -8.56 13.45
N VAL A 48 3.85 -7.41 14.06
CA VAL A 48 2.83 -6.48 14.62
C VAL A 48 2.21 -5.54 13.58
N LEU A 49 2.66 -5.64 12.33
CA LEU A 49 2.17 -4.86 11.20
C LEU A 49 1.45 -5.80 10.25
N ALA A 50 0.37 -5.32 9.66
CA ALA A 50 -0.18 -5.98 8.50
C ALA A 50 0.87 -5.94 7.38
N LYS A 51 0.97 -7.01 6.60
CA LYS A 51 1.66 -6.92 5.31
C LYS A 51 0.97 -5.81 4.53
N THR A 52 1.76 -4.87 4.01
CA THR A 52 1.28 -3.94 3.00
C THR A 52 0.68 -4.79 1.90
N PRO A 53 -0.57 -4.55 1.48
CA PRO A 53 -1.10 -5.20 0.29
C PRO A 53 -0.08 -4.95 -0.82
N GLU A 54 0.44 -6.02 -1.42
CA GLU A 54 1.24 -5.87 -2.63
C GLU A 54 0.36 -5.11 -3.62
N GLU A 55 0.81 -3.92 -4.02
CA GLU A 55 0.13 -3.15 -5.05
C GLU A 55 0.11 -4.04 -6.29
N ARG A 56 -1.08 -4.53 -6.65
CA ARG A 56 -1.20 -5.31 -7.87
C ARG A 56 -0.78 -4.39 -9.01
N PRO A 57 0.23 -4.76 -9.81
CA PRO A 57 0.67 -3.92 -10.90
C PRO A 57 -0.53 -3.72 -11.83
N VAL A 58 -0.94 -2.46 -11.96
CA VAL A 58 -2.09 -2.03 -12.76
C VAL A 58 -1.84 -2.32 -14.25
N PHE A 59 -0.56 -2.43 -14.63
CA PHE A 59 -0.09 -2.73 -15.98
C PHE A 59 0.71 -4.02 -16.01
N LEU A 60 0.55 -4.79 -17.09
CA LEU A 60 1.41 -5.93 -17.38
C LEU A 60 2.87 -5.47 -17.53
N PRO A 61 3.84 -6.29 -17.09
CA PRO A 61 5.27 -5.98 -17.23
C PRO A 61 5.65 -5.62 -18.68
N ALA A 62 5.05 -6.30 -19.67
CA ALA A 62 5.27 -6.03 -21.09
C ALA A 62 4.91 -4.60 -21.51
N VAL A 63 3.86 -4.00 -20.94
CA VAL A 63 3.47 -2.61 -21.21
C VAL A 63 4.52 -1.66 -20.63
N VAL A 64 4.97 -1.93 -19.40
CA VAL A 64 5.97 -1.09 -18.72
C VAL A 64 7.30 -1.10 -19.48
N THR A 65 7.74 -2.28 -19.93
CA THR A 65 8.95 -2.41 -20.76
C THR A 65 8.81 -1.64 -22.07
N TYR A 66 7.69 -1.81 -22.78
CA TYR A 66 7.45 -1.11 -24.04
C TYR A 66 7.44 0.42 -23.87
N VAL A 67 6.72 0.94 -22.86
CA VAL A 67 6.69 2.38 -22.57
C VAL A 67 8.09 2.89 -22.24
N SER A 68 8.89 2.13 -21.48
CA SER A 68 10.27 2.51 -21.15
C SER A 68 11.17 2.60 -22.39
N GLU A 69 11.01 1.70 -23.36
CA GLU A 69 11.75 1.71 -24.63
C GLU A 69 11.27 2.87 -25.52
N TYR A 70 9.95 3.01 -25.67
CA TYR A 70 9.34 4.06 -26.49
C TYR A 70 9.72 5.48 -26.04
N VAL A 71 9.75 5.74 -24.73
CA VAL A 71 10.16 7.05 -24.18
C VAL A 71 11.63 7.36 -24.49
N LYS A 72 12.49 6.34 -24.55
CA LYS A 72 13.92 6.53 -24.89
C LYS A 72 14.10 6.82 -26.38
N GLU A 73 13.31 6.18 -27.23
CA GLU A 73 13.34 6.39 -28.68
C GLU A 73 12.70 7.73 -29.09
N HIS A 74 11.74 8.23 -28.30
CA HIS A 74 11.00 9.45 -28.58
C HIS A 74 11.10 10.46 -27.40
N PRO A 75 12.23 11.18 -27.25
CA PRO A 75 12.43 12.11 -26.12
C PRO A 75 11.48 13.32 -26.12
N CYS A 76 10.85 13.63 -27.27
CA CYS A 76 9.89 14.73 -27.42
C CYS A 76 8.48 14.18 -27.73
N LEU A 77 8.04 13.15 -27.02
CA LEU A 77 6.70 12.57 -27.21
C LEU A 77 5.60 13.38 -26.51
N TYR A 78 4.40 13.34 -27.09
CA TYR A 78 3.18 13.75 -26.41
C TYR A 78 2.57 12.57 -25.66
N VAL A 79 2.00 12.82 -24.48
CA VAL A 79 1.41 11.77 -23.63
C VAL A 79 0.21 11.12 -24.33
N GLU A 80 -0.51 11.89 -25.13
CA GLU A 80 -1.64 11.46 -25.93
C GLU A 80 -1.23 10.43 -26.99
N GLU A 81 -0.12 10.68 -27.69
CA GLU A 81 0.43 9.77 -28.70
C GLU A 81 0.88 8.44 -28.07
N LEU A 82 1.56 8.51 -26.92
CA LEU A 82 1.94 7.32 -26.16
C LEU A 82 0.70 6.52 -25.71
N LEU A 83 -0.36 7.21 -25.30
CA LEU A 83 -1.61 6.57 -24.89
C LEU A 83 -2.30 5.86 -26.07
N GLU A 84 -2.31 6.47 -27.25
CA GLU A 84 -2.83 5.85 -28.47
C GLU A 84 -2.03 4.62 -28.88
N GLU A 85 -0.70 4.70 -28.84
CA GLU A 85 0.18 3.58 -29.17
C GLU A 85 0.03 2.41 -28.18
N VAL A 86 -0.07 2.69 -26.88
CA VAL A 86 -0.33 1.65 -25.88
C VAL A 86 -1.72 1.04 -26.07
N LYS A 87 -2.75 1.84 -26.38
CA LYS A 87 -4.10 1.33 -26.69
C LYS A 87 -4.11 0.44 -27.94
N ARG A 88 -3.33 0.81 -28.97
CA ARG A 88 -3.20 0.06 -30.22
C ARG A 88 -2.50 -1.28 -30.01
N ARG A 89 -1.45 -1.31 -29.19
CA ARG A 89 -0.60 -2.48 -28.97
C ARG A 89 -1.10 -3.42 -27.87
N PHE A 90 -1.77 -2.88 -26.85
CA PHE A 90 -2.24 -3.63 -25.67
C PHE A 90 -3.73 -3.30 -25.36
N PRO A 91 -4.67 -3.80 -26.19
CA PRO A 91 -6.11 -3.53 -25.99
C PRO A 91 -6.63 -4.03 -24.64
N ASP A 92 -6.09 -5.14 -24.13
CA ASP A 92 -6.51 -5.77 -22.87
C ASP A 92 -6.09 -5.02 -21.60
N GLN A 93 -5.24 -3.99 -21.73
CA GLN A 93 -4.69 -3.21 -20.60
C GLN A 93 -5.37 -1.84 -20.42
N GLN A 94 -6.45 -1.58 -21.17
CA GLN A 94 -7.20 -0.33 -21.09
C GLN A 94 -7.75 -0.02 -19.68
N LYS A 95 -8.06 -1.04 -18.87
CA LYS A 95 -8.52 -0.84 -17.48
C LYS A 95 -7.50 -0.11 -16.61
N GLY A 96 -6.19 -0.23 -16.88
CA GLY A 96 -5.16 0.51 -16.16
C GLY A 96 -5.06 1.97 -16.58
N LEU A 97 -5.31 2.25 -17.86
CA LEU A 97 -5.21 3.58 -18.48
C LEU A 97 -6.36 4.51 -18.06
N CYS A 98 -7.59 3.99 -17.94
CA CYS A 98 -8.76 4.80 -17.58
C CYS A 98 -8.86 5.14 -16.08
N ASN A 99 -8.22 4.37 -15.21
CA ASN A 99 -8.25 4.59 -13.76
C ASN A 99 -7.23 5.65 -13.27
N GLY A 100 -6.27 6.05 -14.10
CA GLY A 100 -5.32 7.13 -13.77
C GLY A 100 -5.93 8.53 -13.88
N VAL A 101 -6.95 8.70 -14.73
CA VAL A 101 -7.59 10.01 -15.00
C VAL A 101 -8.55 10.44 -13.88
N THR A 102 -9.05 9.50 -13.07
CA THR A 102 -10.00 9.79 -11.99
C THR A 102 -9.36 10.16 -10.65
N ARG A 103 -8.02 10.16 -10.52
CA ARG A 103 -7.33 10.45 -9.24
C ARG A 103 -6.69 11.84 -9.11
N THR A 104 -6.87 12.75 -10.06
CA THR A 104 -6.34 14.13 -9.97
C THR A 104 -7.40 15.22 -9.74
N SER A 105 -8.69 14.89 -9.62
CA SER A 105 -9.72 15.86 -9.23
C SER A 105 -10.01 15.74 -7.73
N GLY A 106 -9.20 16.40 -6.91
CA GLY A 106 -9.34 16.32 -5.45
C GLY A 106 -8.34 17.14 -4.65
N TYR A 107 -7.88 18.28 -5.17
CA TYR A 107 -7.20 19.31 -4.38
C TYR A 107 -7.86 20.66 -4.69
N SER A 108 -9.00 20.91 -4.06
CA SER A 108 -9.50 22.26 -3.84
C SER A 108 -9.08 22.66 -2.44
N HIS A 109 -8.06 23.53 -2.36
CA HIS A 109 -7.71 24.24 -1.13
C HIS A 109 -8.81 25.25 -0.82
N LEU A 110 -9.49 25.05 0.31
CA LEU A 110 -10.01 26.07 1.21
C LEU A 110 -9.75 25.60 2.64
#